data_AF-A0AAW9ICG2-F1
#
_entry.id   AF-A0AAW9ICG2-F1
#
_cell.length_a   1.000
_cell.length_b   1.000
_cell.length_c   1.000
_cell.angle_alpha   90.00
_cell.angle_beta   90.00
_cell.angle_gamma   90.00
#
_symmetry.space_group_name_H-M   'P 1'
#
loop_
_entity.id
_entity.type
_entity.pdbx_description
1 polymer ?
#
loop_
_entity_poly.entity_id
_entity_poly.type
_entity_poly.pdbx_seq_one_letter_code
_entity_poly.pdbx_strand_id
1 'polypeptide(L)'
;MNRKKDNVKLIFELILFSIGFSIFIAYLIHFFFYVDGYFQFNEWMTSIVGLTGALIGGIITMAGVVYTLNSNISDKENETNDKIKKIKFILKYEIETFVNSLENEILNYTEKSLNNSKDYLKYNQNKNKFKRDNLYKMDIRFKEYMYDLILLDNNLNGESNNNIDENLIELYKNYSILIEKDFKTVSNIDDIESILYSFLDIRYVILIDQTIKMNNIDTLDNIIHFLEDKEKIFENEILALKKDIKEKKNHNSYNLGKIIDYLEGDL
;
A
#
# COMPACT_ATOMS: atom_id res chain seq x y z
N MET A 1 -18.34 -0.55 -6.76
CA MET A 1 -19.26 -1.68 -7.07
C MET A 1 -20.76 -1.33 -7.17
N ASN A 2 -21.33 -0.43 -6.33
CA ASN A 2 -22.77 -0.13 -6.36
C ASN A 2 -23.27 0.61 -7.62
N ARG A 3 -22.50 1.56 -8.18
CA ARG A 3 -22.97 2.39 -9.31
C ARG A 3 -23.32 1.61 -10.59
N LYS A 4 -22.55 0.58 -10.95
CA LYS A 4 -22.85 -0.29 -12.11
C LYS A 4 -24.17 -1.05 -11.89
N LYS A 5 -24.39 -1.55 -10.67
CA LYS A 5 -25.60 -2.27 -10.26
C LYS A 5 -26.82 -1.34 -10.22
N ASP A 6 -26.65 -0.12 -9.72
CA ASP A 6 -27.69 0.91 -9.68
C ASP A 6 -28.08 1.37 -11.09
N ASN A 7 -27.12 1.55 -12.00
CA ASN A 7 -27.38 1.87 -13.40
C ASN A 7 -28.20 0.77 -14.10
N VAL A 8 -27.83 -0.50 -13.92
CA VAL A 8 -28.57 -1.64 -14.50
C VAL A 8 -29.97 -1.77 -13.88
N LYS A 9 -30.09 -1.55 -12.56
CA LYS A 9 -31.37 -1.56 -11.87
C LYS A 9 -32.30 -0.48 -12.38
N LEU A 10 -31.79 0.73 -12.59
CA LEU A 10 -32.56 1.87 -13.10
C LEU A 10 -33.09 1.59 -14.51
N ILE A 11 -32.29 0.97 -15.41
CA ILE A 11 -32.79 0.51 -16.72
C ILE A 11 -33.93 -0.49 -16.55
N PHE A 12 -33.74 -1.49 -15.69
CA PHE A 12 -34.73 -2.54 -15.50
C PHE A 12 -36.06 -1.97 -14.99
N GLU A 13 -36.01 -1.03 -14.04
CA GLU A 13 -37.17 -0.28 -13.55
C GLU A 13 -37.84 0.53 -14.67
N LEU A 14 -37.06 1.15 -15.55
CA LEU A 14 -37.57 1.93 -16.69
C LEU A 14 -38.21 1.05 -17.78
N ILE A 15 -37.64 -0.12 -18.05
CA ILE A 15 -38.22 -1.12 -18.96
C ILE A 15 -39.56 -1.62 -18.39
N LEU A 16 -39.61 -1.96 -17.10
CA LEU A 16 -40.84 -2.36 -16.41
C LEU A 16 -41.91 -1.27 -16.47
N PHE A 17 -41.51 -0.02 -16.20
CA PHE A 17 -42.40 1.13 -16.31
C PHE A 17 -42.94 1.32 -17.73
N SER A 18 -42.07 1.20 -18.74
CA SER A 18 -42.45 1.32 -20.15
C SER A 18 -43.44 0.24 -20.60
N ILE A 19 -43.22 -1.02 -20.17
CA ILE A 19 -44.14 -2.12 -20.46
C ILE A 19 -45.49 -1.87 -19.76
N GLY A 20 -45.47 -1.49 -18.48
CA GLY A 20 -46.68 -1.17 -17.73
C GLY A 20 -47.47 -0.01 -18.36
N PHE A 21 -46.78 1.03 -18.80
CA PHE A 21 -47.38 2.17 -19.50
C PHE A 21 -47.99 1.77 -20.86
N SER A 22 -47.35 0.85 -21.57
CA SER A 22 -47.87 0.32 -22.85
C SER A 22 -49.15 -0.49 -22.65
N ILE A 23 -49.19 -1.33 -21.61
CA ILE A 23 -50.40 -2.08 -21.23
C ILE A 23 -51.52 -1.12 -20.82
N PHE A 24 -51.19 -0.08 -20.06
CA PHE A 24 -52.14 0.96 -19.65
C PHE A 24 -52.73 1.70 -20.85
N ILE A 25 -51.92 2.09 -21.84
CA ILE A 25 -52.38 2.71 -23.08
C ILE A 25 -53.27 1.74 -23.87
N ALA A 26 -52.87 0.48 -24.03
CA ALA A 26 -53.66 -0.52 -24.74
C ALA A 26 -55.03 -0.73 -24.08
N TYR A 27 -55.09 -0.73 -22.75
CA TYR A 27 -56.33 -0.78 -21.98
C TYR A 27 -57.21 0.44 -22.22
N LEU A 28 -56.65 1.66 -22.22
CA LEU A 28 -57.41 2.87 -22.53
C LEU A 28 -57.94 2.89 -23.98
N ILE A 29 -57.14 2.43 -24.94
CA ILE A 29 -57.57 2.34 -26.34
C ILE A 29 -58.77 1.41 -26.49
N HIS A 30 -58.81 0.28 -25.76
CA HIS A 30 -59.96 -0.61 -25.75
C HIS A 30 -61.25 0.09 -25.27
N PHE A 31 -61.15 1.00 -24.30
CA PHE A 31 -62.31 1.73 -23.76
C PHE A 31 -62.86 2.80 -24.72
N PHE A 32 -61.98 3.51 -25.45
CA PHE A 32 -62.38 4.64 -26.30
C PHE A 32 -62.75 4.25 -27.74
N PHE A 33 -62.19 3.16 -28.28
CA PHE A 33 -62.32 2.79 -29.70
C PHE A 33 -63.18 1.54 -29.95
N TYR A 34 -63.87 1.04 -28.92
CA TYR A 34 -64.90 0.02 -29.07
C TYR A 34 -66.26 0.70 -29.28
N VAL A 35 -66.63 0.95 -30.54
CA VAL A 35 -67.89 1.60 -30.92
C VAL A 35 -68.70 0.63 -31.77
N ASP A 36 -69.97 0.40 -31.41
CA ASP A 36 -70.94 -0.42 -32.15
C ASP A 36 -70.49 -1.85 -32.49
N GLY A 37 -69.78 -2.53 -31.57
CA GLY A 37 -69.45 -3.95 -31.68
C GLY A 37 -68.30 -4.28 -32.65
N TYR A 38 -67.67 -3.29 -33.28
CA TYR A 38 -66.52 -3.46 -34.17
C TYR A 38 -65.33 -2.63 -33.70
N PHE A 39 -64.15 -3.26 -33.67
CA PHE A 39 -62.89 -2.59 -33.38
C PHE A 39 -62.33 -2.00 -34.68
N GLN A 40 -62.09 -0.69 -34.76
CA GLN A 40 -61.55 -0.02 -35.95
C GLN A 40 -60.04 -0.31 -36.15
N PHE A 41 -59.69 -1.59 -36.35
CA PHE A 41 -58.32 -2.14 -36.28
C PHE A 41 -57.28 -1.41 -37.14
N ASN A 42 -57.65 -0.90 -38.32
CA ASN A 42 -56.69 -0.40 -39.29
C ASN A 42 -56.10 0.98 -38.97
N GLU A 43 -56.83 1.87 -38.30
CA GLU A 43 -56.41 3.28 -38.16
C GLU A 43 -55.44 3.50 -36.99
N TRP A 44 -55.54 2.71 -35.92
CA TRP A 44 -54.66 2.83 -34.74
C TRP A 44 -53.45 1.89 -34.78
N MET A 45 -53.44 0.89 -35.66
CA MET A 45 -52.31 -0.03 -35.80
C MET A 45 -51.02 0.68 -36.22
N THR A 46 -51.09 1.67 -37.11
CA THR A 46 -49.91 2.49 -37.47
C THR A 46 -49.39 3.28 -36.27
N SER A 47 -50.27 3.83 -35.44
CA SER A 47 -49.91 4.55 -34.21
C SER A 47 -49.30 3.63 -33.17
N ILE A 48 -49.81 2.41 -33.01
CA ILE A 48 -49.21 1.41 -32.10
C ILE A 48 -47.87 0.91 -32.60
N VAL A 49 -47.74 0.62 -33.90
CA VAL A 49 -46.47 0.19 -34.48
C VAL A 49 -45.43 1.31 -34.36
N GLY A 50 -45.83 2.56 -34.56
CA GLY A 50 -44.98 3.74 -34.34
C GLY A 50 -44.57 3.92 -32.88
N LEU A 51 -45.51 3.78 -31.94
CA LEU A 51 -45.25 3.86 -30.50
C LEU A 51 -44.34 2.71 -30.04
N THR A 52 -44.60 1.49 -30.50
CA THR A 52 -43.77 0.31 -30.21
C THR A 52 -42.36 0.48 -30.79
N GLY A 53 -42.23 0.99 -32.02
CA GLY A 53 -40.93 1.30 -32.63
C GLY A 53 -40.16 2.39 -31.86
N ALA A 54 -40.86 3.44 -31.42
CA ALA A 54 -40.27 4.50 -30.61
C ALA A 54 -39.82 3.98 -29.22
N LEU A 55 -40.60 3.10 -28.60
CA LEU A 55 -40.25 2.47 -27.33
C LEU A 55 -39.02 1.54 -27.48
N ILE A 56 -39.01 0.68 -28.49
CA ILE A 56 -37.86 -0.20 -28.77
C ILE A 56 -36.61 0.63 -29.07
N GLY A 57 -36.72 1.67 -29.91
CA GLY A 57 -35.62 2.58 -30.21
C GLY A 57 -35.11 3.32 -28.98
N GLY A 58 -36.00 3.78 -28.10
CA GLY A 58 -35.66 4.40 -26.82
C GLY A 58 -34.93 3.46 -25.87
N ILE A 59 -35.40 2.22 -25.72
CA ILE A 59 -34.76 1.19 -24.90
C ILE A 59 -33.35 0.86 -25.43
N ILE A 60 -33.20 0.67 -26.74
CA ILE A 60 -31.88 0.38 -27.36
C ILE A 60 -30.91 1.54 -27.14
N THR A 61 -31.36 2.78 -27.34
CA THR A 61 -30.53 3.97 -27.14
C THR A 61 -30.09 4.10 -25.68
N MET A 62 -31.01 3.88 -24.73
CA MET A 62 -30.70 3.93 -23.29
C MET A 62 -29.76 2.81 -22.85
N ALA A 63 -29.96 1.59 -23.38
CA ALA A 63 -29.05 0.47 -23.17
C ALA A 63 -27.64 0.79 -23.71
N GLY A 64 -27.55 1.43 -24.88
CA GLY A 64 -26.29 1.91 -25.45
C GLY A 64 -25.58 2.93 -24.55
N VAL A 65 -26.29 3.95 -24.07
CA VAL A 65 -25.73 4.97 -23.17
C VAL A 65 -25.21 4.35 -21.87
N VAL A 66 -25.97 3.44 -21.25
CA VAL A 66 -25.52 2.81 -20.00
C VAL A 66 -24.37 1.84 -20.24
N TYR A 67 -24.35 1.13 -21.37
CA TYR A 67 -23.20 0.32 -21.74
C TYR A 67 -21.94 1.19 -21.85
N THR A 68 -22.01 2.33 -22.55
CA THR A 68 -20.89 3.27 -22.66
C THR A 68 -20.50 3.89 -21.30
N LEU A 69 -21.46 4.25 -20.45
CA LEU A 69 -21.17 4.75 -19.10
C LEU A 69 -20.49 3.68 -18.24
N ASN A 70 -20.98 2.44 -18.28
CA ASN A 70 -20.39 1.34 -17.53
C ASN A 70 -19.02 0.94 -18.07
N SER A 71 -18.79 0.98 -19.39
CA SER A 71 -17.48 0.75 -19.98
C SER A 71 -16.50 1.84 -19.56
N ASN A 72 -16.88 3.12 -19.68
CA ASN A 72 -16.02 4.24 -19.24
C ASN A 72 -15.68 4.17 -17.75
N ILE A 73 -16.64 3.77 -16.90
CA ILE A 73 -16.37 3.54 -15.48
C ILE A 73 -15.38 2.38 -15.30
N SER A 74 -15.54 1.29 -16.06
CA SER A 74 -14.64 0.14 -16.01
C SER A 74 -13.24 0.47 -16.49
N ASP A 75 -13.10 1.23 -17.57
CA ASP A 75 -11.81 1.65 -18.14
C ASP A 75 -11.08 2.56 -17.15
N LYS A 76 -11.80 3.49 -16.52
CA LYS A 76 -11.25 4.35 -15.47
C LYS A 76 -10.85 3.57 -14.21
N GLU A 77 -11.65 2.59 -13.78
CA GLU A 77 -11.30 1.69 -12.67
C GLU A 77 -10.02 0.90 -12.99
N ASN A 78 -9.91 0.36 -14.22
CA ASN A 78 -8.73 -0.36 -14.68
C ASN A 78 -7.48 0.52 -14.71
N GLU A 79 -7.57 1.72 -15.30
CA GLU A 79 -6.45 2.68 -15.31
C GLU A 79 -6.00 3.05 -13.89
N THR A 80 -6.95 3.16 -12.96
CA THR A 80 -6.64 3.50 -11.57
C THR A 80 -5.96 2.32 -10.87
N ASN A 81 -6.43 1.10 -11.09
CA ASN A 81 -5.80 -0.12 -10.58
C ASN A 81 -4.37 -0.29 -11.11
N ASP A 82 -4.13 -0.05 -12.39
CA ASP A 82 -2.80 -0.12 -13.00
C ASP A 82 -1.85 0.93 -12.39
N LYS A 83 -2.36 2.12 -12.09
CA LYS A 83 -1.58 3.15 -11.38
C LYS A 83 -1.25 2.73 -9.95
N ILE A 84 -2.22 2.19 -9.22
CA ILE A 84 -2.00 1.67 -7.86
C ILE A 84 -0.92 0.58 -7.88
N LYS A 85 -1.00 -0.39 -8.80
CA LYS A 85 0.01 -1.46 -8.91
C LYS A 85 1.42 -0.90 -9.14
N LYS A 86 1.55 0.09 -10.03
CA LYS A 86 2.85 0.75 -10.28
C LYS A 86 3.37 1.47 -9.05
N ILE A 87 2.52 2.21 -8.35
CA ILE A 87 2.91 2.93 -7.13
C ILE A 87 3.30 1.94 -6.03
N LYS A 88 2.52 0.88 -5.82
CA LYS A 88 2.82 -0.19 -4.86
C LYS A 88 4.18 -0.84 -5.14
N PHE A 89 4.47 -1.14 -6.41
CA PHE A 89 5.76 -1.67 -6.83
C PHE A 89 6.92 -0.72 -6.49
N ILE A 90 6.79 0.56 -6.83
CA ILE A 90 7.81 1.58 -6.55
C ILE A 90 8.04 1.70 -5.04
N LEU A 91 6.97 1.85 -4.25
CA LEU A 91 7.07 1.98 -2.79
C LEU A 91 7.71 0.73 -2.16
N LYS A 92 7.32 -0.48 -2.59
CA LYS A 92 7.91 -1.73 -2.11
C LYS A 92 9.41 -1.73 -2.37
N TYR A 93 9.80 -1.45 -3.61
CA TYR A 93 11.21 -1.43 -4.02
C TYR A 93 12.04 -0.43 -3.21
N GLU A 94 11.55 0.81 -3.04
CA GLU A 94 12.24 1.85 -2.28
C GLU A 94 12.39 1.46 -0.80
N ILE A 95 11.33 0.94 -0.18
CA ILE A 95 11.34 0.50 1.22
C ILE A 95 12.31 -0.68 1.42
N GLU A 96 12.22 -1.73 0.60
CA GLU A 96 13.10 -2.90 0.71
C GLU A 96 14.56 -2.50 0.48
N THR A 97 14.85 -1.64 -0.49
CA THR A 97 16.22 -1.17 -0.76
C THR A 97 16.77 -0.38 0.42
N PHE A 98 15.95 0.49 1.02
CA PHE A 98 16.31 1.20 2.24
C PHE A 98 16.60 0.25 3.41
N VAL A 99 15.70 -0.68 3.71
CA VAL A 99 15.83 -1.60 4.83
C VAL A 99 17.05 -2.50 4.66
N ASN A 100 17.29 -3.03 3.45
CA ASN A 100 18.51 -3.78 3.14
C ASN A 100 19.78 -2.96 3.39
N SER A 101 19.79 -1.67 3.03
CA SER A 101 20.95 -0.79 3.31
C SER A 101 21.14 -0.56 4.81
N LEU A 102 20.04 -0.47 5.57
CA LEU A 102 20.03 -0.28 7.01
C LEU A 102 20.59 -1.50 7.75
N GLU A 103 20.13 -2.69 7.40
CA GLU A 103 20.63 -3.96 7.92
C GLU A 103 22.14 -4.11 7.72
N ASN A 104 22.61 -3.84 6.50
CA ASN A 104 24.03 -3.91 6.18
C ASN A 104 24.87 -2.91 6.98
N GLU A 105 24.40 -1.68 7.17
CA GLU A 105 25.11 -0.70 7.97
C GLU A 105 25.15 -1.08 9.45
N ILE A 106 24.05 -1.62 10.01
CA ILE A 106 24.03 -2.11 11.39
C ILE A 106 25.03 -3.25 11.58
N LEU A 107 25.04 -4.24 10.68
CA LEU A 107 26.01 -5.34 10.76
C LEU A 107 27.44 -4.84 10.67
N ASN A 108 27.73 -3.90 9.76
CA ASN A 108 29.05 -3.30 9.62
C ASN A 108 29.46 -2.51 10.87
N TYR A 109 28.53 -1.76 11.45
CA TYR A 109 28.75 -0.98 12.67
C TYR A 109 29.04 -1.89 13.87
N THR A 110 28.23 -2.92 14.04
CA THR A 110 28.37 -3.92 15.11
C THR A 110 29.68 -4.69 14.97
N GLU A 111 29.99 -5.21 13.79
CA GLU A 111 31.23 -5.96 13.53
C GLU A 111 32.48 -5.11 13.78
N LYS A 112 32.47 -3.84 13.34
CA LYS A 112 33.57 -2.92 13.64
C LYS A 112 33.68 -2.65 15.14
N SER A 113 32.56 -2.50 15.84
CA SER A 113 32.57 -2.22 17.29
C SER A 113 33.12 -3.42 18.05
N LEU A 114 32.74 -4.63 17.65
CA LEU A 114 33.30 -5.86 18.19
C LEU A 114 34.81 -5.96 17.90
N ASN A 115 35.23 -5.78 16.66
CA ASN A 115 36.66 -5.82 16.30
C ASN A 115 37.50 -4.77 17.02
N ASN A 116 36.96 -3.56 17.23
CA ASN A 116 37.63 -2.54 18.02
C ASN A 116 37.73 -2.95 19.48
N SER A 117 36.67 -3.51 20.08
CA SER A 117 36.68 -3.95 21.48
C SER A 117 37.73 -5.04 21.78
N LYS A 118 38.03 -5.91 20.79
CA LYS A 118 39.14 -6.89 20.88
C LYS A 118 40.52 -6.23 20.95
N ASP A 119 40.66 -5.01 20.44
CA ASP A 119 41.88 -4.21 20.45
C ASP A 119 41.65 -2.95 21.29
N TYR A 120 41.73 -3.09 22.62
CA TYR A 120 41.40 -2.03 23.58
C TYR A 120 42.05 -0.66 23.29
N LEU A 121 43.28 -0.65 22.76
CA LEU A 121 43.97 0.58 22.37
C LEU A 121 43.25 1.30 21.22
N LYS A 122 42.71 0.56 20.25
CA LYS A 122 41.85 1.11 19.19
C LYS A 122 40.46 1.44 19.69
N TYR A 123 39.90 0.67 20.61
CA TYR A 123 38.58 0.93 21.19
C TYR A 123 38.48 2.30 21.85
N ASN A 124 39.44 2.65 22.72
CA ASN A 124 39.45 3.94 23.41
C ASN A 124 39.72 5.14 22.50
N GLN A 125 40.34 4.92 21.33
CA GLN A 125 40.65 5.99 20.38
C GLN A 125 39.57 6.17 19.31
N ASN A 126 38.85 5.10 18.94
CA ASN A 126 37.88 5.07 17.85
C ASN A 126 36.58 4.40 18.30
N LYS A 127 35.76 5.13 19.07
CA LYS A 127 34.34 4.78 19.19
C LYS A 127 33.74 4.87 17.78
N ASN A 128 33.27 3.73 17.27
CA ASN A 128 32.70 3.69 15.92
C ASN A 128 31.46 4.56 15.86
N LYS A 129 31.25 5.18 14.71
CA LYS A 129 30.05 5.97 14.43
C LYS A 129 29.23 5.25 13.39
N PHE A 130 27.93 5.19 13.64
CA PHE A 130 26.95 4.74 12.67
C PHE A 130 26.94 5.70 11.46
N LYS A 131 27.18 5.20 10.25
CA LYS A 131 27.34 6.04 9.06
C LYS A 131 26.05 6.12 8.27
N ARG A 132 25.27 7.17 8.53
CA ARG A 132 24.03 7.45 7.78
C ARG A 132 24.24 7.61 6.27
N ASP A 133 25.41 8.09 5.85
CA ASP A 133 25.73 8.25 4.42
C ASP A 133 25.79 6.92 3.65
N ASN A 134 25.92 5.79 4.36
CA ASN A 134 25.86 4.46 3.76
C ASN A 134 24.42 3.96 3.55
N LEU A 135 23.43 4.67 4.12
CA LEU A 135 22.02 4.32 3.95
C LEU A 135 21.51 4.79 2.60
N TYR A 136 20.72 3.95 1.97
CA TYR A 136 20.00 4.30 0.75
C TYR A 136 19.02 5.44 1.03
N LYS A 137 18.98 6.42 0.13
CA LYS A 137 18.08 7.57 0.20
C LYS A 137 16.97 7.32 -0.82
N MET A 138 15.74 7.21 -0.33
CA MET A 138 14.58 7.01 -1.18
C MET A 138 14.41 8.20 -2.14
N ASP A 139 13.76 7.97 -3.27
CA ASP A 139 13.42 9.03 -4.23
C ASP A 139 12.69 10.19 -3.52
N ILE A 140 12.98 11.43 -3.91
CA ILE A 140 12.39 12.63 -3.32
C ILE A 140 10.86 12.65 -3.41
N ARG A 141 10.29 11.94 -4.39
CA ARG A 141 8.84 11.79 -4.61
C ARG A 141 8.24 10.63 -3.83
N PHE A 142 9.00 9.90 -3.03
CA PHE A 142 8.49 8.79 -2.22
C PHE A 142 7.28 9.19 -1.38
N LYS A 143 7.34 10.38 -0.76
CA LYS A 143 6.23 10.98 -0.03
C LYS A 143 4.98 11.16 -0.91
N GLU A 144 5.16 11.66 -2.13
CA GLU A 144 4.07 11.88 -3.09
C GLU A 144 3.44 10.54 -3.49
N TYR A 145 4.27 9.53 -3.81
CA TYR A 145 3.80 8.19 -4.12
C TYR A 145 2.98 7.55 -3.00
N MET A 146 3.40 7.75 -1.74
CA MET A 146 2.66 7.27 -0.58
C MET A 146 1.28 7.95 -0.47
N TYR A 147 1.22 9.28 -0.61
CA TYR A 147 -0.07 9.99 -0.57
C TYR A 147 -0.98 9.63 -1.73
N ASP A 148 -0.43 9.48 -2.93
CA ASP A 148 -1.19 9.05 -4.11
C ASP A 148 -1.77 7.66 -3.89
N LEU A 149 -1.01 6.73 -3.29
CA LEU A 149 -1.53 5.40 -2.96
C LEU A 149 -2.70 5.47 -2.00
N ILE A 150 -2.55 6.18 -0.88
CA ILE A 150 -3.60 6.34 0.14
C ILE A 150 -4.87 6.94 -0.48
N LEU A 151 -4.72 7.99 -1.30
CA LEU A 151 -5.85 8.65 -1.95
C LEU A 151 -6.54 7.74 -2.97
N LEU A 152 -5.77 7.04 -3.82
CA LEU A 152 -6.31 6.20 -4.87
C LEU A 152 -6.99 4.94 -4.31
N ASP A 153 -6.40 4.32 -3.29
CA ASP A 153 -6.93 3.08 -2.68
C ASP A 153 -8.23 3.35 -1.90
N ASN A 154 -8.26 4.45 -1.13
CA ASN A 154 -9.47 4.88 -0.41
C ASN A 154 -10.63 5.22 -1.35
N ASN A 155 -10.33 5.80 -2.53
CA ASN A 155 -11.33 6.12 -3.54
C ASN A 155 -11.91 4.88 -4.24
N LEU A 156 -11.15 3.80 -4.36
CA LEU A 156 -11.58 2.57 -5.03
C LEU A 156 -12.31 1.60 -4.09
N ASN A 157 -11.81 1.44 -2.85
CA ASN A 157 -12.35 0.45 -1.91
C ASN A 157 -13.47 1.01 -1.02
N GLY A 158 -13.63 2.34 -0.96
CA GLY A 158 -14.75 2.97 -0.24
C GLY A 158 -14.69 2.87 1.29
N GLU A 159 -13.68 2.17 1.82
CA GLU A 159 -13.34 2.08 3.24
C GLU A 159 -11.84 2.35 3.37
N SER A 160 -11.47 3.25 4.28
CA SER A 160 -10.05 3.44 4.60
C SER A 160 -9.55 2.23 5.36
N ASN A 161 -8.42 1.70 4.91
CA ASN A 161 -7.66 0.73 5.67
C ASN A 161 -6.81 1.50 6.70
N ASN A 162 -7.48 2.18 7.65
CA ASN A 162 -6.89 3.17 8.56
C ASN A 162 -5.56 2.71 9.16
N ASN A 163 -5.44 1.42 9.50
CA ASN A 163 -4.23 0.85 10.07
C ASN A 163 -3.03 0.85 9.12
N ILE A 164 -3.23 0.61 7.82
CA ILE A 164 -2.14 0.60 6.82
C ILE A 164 -1.74 2.02 6.45
N ASP A 165 -2.71 2.93 6.32
CA ASP A 165 -2.46 4.35 6.08
C ASP A 165 -1.61 4.95 7.21
N GLU A 166 -1.96 4.66 8.47
CA GLU A 166 -1.20 5.06 9.65
C GLU A 166 0.21 4.46 9.67
N ASN A 167 0.36 3.16 9.37
CA ASN A 167 1.66 2.50 9.33
C ASN A 167 2.58 3.09 8.23
N LEU A 168 2.05 3.41 7.05
CA LEU A 168 2.80 4.06 5.98
C LEU A 168 3.28 5.46 6.39
N ILE A 169 2.39 6.24 7.02
CA ILE A 169 2.72 7.58 7.52
C ILE A 169 3.80 7.50 8.62
N GLU A 170 3.67 6.55 9.54
CA GLU A 170 4.66 6.31 10.60
C GLU A 170 6.02 5.90 10.01
N LEU A 171 6.02 5.00 9.02
CA LEU A 171 7.23 4.61 8.29
C LEU A 171 7.92 5.82 7.68
N TYR A 172 7.19 6.67 6.94
CA TYR A 172 7.77 7.86 6.33
C TYR A 172 8.28 8.85 7.39
N LYS A 173 7.56 9.02 8.49
CA LYS A 173 8.00 9.87 9.60
C LYS A 173 9.33 9.37 10.18
N ASN A 174 9.44 8.08 10.47
CA ASN A 174 10.65 7.47 11.01
C ASN A 174 11.82 7.56 10.03
N TYR A 175 11.56 7.32 8.75
CA TYR A 175 12.53 7.50 7.67
C TYR A 175 13.05 8.95 7.59
N SER A 176 12.15 9.93 7.59
CA SER A 176 12.50 11.36 7.52
C SER A 176 13.35 11.80 8.72
N ILE A 177 13.09 11.26 9.92
CA ILE A 177 13.90 11.55 11.11
C ILE A 177 15.31 10.96 10.97
N LEU A 178 15.41 9.76 10.39
CA LEU A 178 16.70 9.09 10.20
C LEU A 178 17.56 9.76 9.11
N ILE A 179 16.95 10.15 7.98
CA ILE A 179 17.67 10.59 6.78
C ILE A 179 17.60 12.10 6.52
N GLU A 180 16.43 12.74 6.71
CA GLU A 180 16.18 14.11 6.26
C GLU A 180 16.40 15.17 7.35
N LYS A 181 16.13 14.86 8.61
CA LYS A 181 16.42 15.79 9.70
C LYS A 181 17.93 15.88 9.88
N ASP A 182 18.44 17.06 9.59
CA ASP A 182 19.82 17.52 9.77
C ASP A 182 20.18 17.52 11.27
N PHE A 183 20.25 16.33 11.87
CA PHE A 183 20.72 16.12 13.21
C PHE A 183 22.23 16.31 13.21
N LYS A 184 22.66 17.56 13.30
CA LYS A 184 24.05 17.92 13.63
C LYS A 184 24.53 17.32 14.97
N THR A 185 23.65 16.65 15.72
CA THR A 185 23.87 16.14 17.08
C THR A 185 23.75 14.62 17.25
N VAL A 186 23.23 13.86 16.27
CA VAL A 186 23.15 12.39 16.44
C VAL A 186 24.45 11.77 15.98
N SER A 187 25.42 11.75 16.88
CA SER A 187 26.69 11.06 16.66
C SER A 187 26.63 9.58 17.03
N ASN A 188 25.60 9.13 17.76
CA ASN A 188 25.51 7.80 18.33
C ASN A 188 24.23 7.05 17.93
N ILE A 189 24.33 5.73 17.80
CA ILE A 189 23.18 4.87 17.46
C ILE A 189 22.09 4.90 18.55
N ASP A 190 22.48 5.19 19.79
CA ASP A 190 21.63 5.34 20.99
C ASP A 190 20.49 6.34 20.75
N ASP A 191 20.75 7.45 20.05
CA ASP A 191 19.75 8.50 19.83
C ASP A 191 18.65 8.09 18.82
N ILE A 192 18.88 7.02 18.06
CA ILE A 192 17.99 6.54 16.99
C ILE A 192 17.52 5.10 17.21
N GLU A 193 17.85 4.47 18.34
CA GLU A 193 17.54 3.06 18.61
C GLU A 193 16.05 2.73 18.39
N SER A 194 15.17 3.56 18.95
CA SER A 194 13.72 3.38 18.87
C SER A 194 13.19 3.46 17.43
N ILE A 195 13.83 4.28 16.60
CA ILE A 195 13.51 4.42 15.18
C ILE A 195 13.97 3.17 14.43
N LEU A 196 15.16 2.65 14.71
CA LEU A 196 15.67 1.42 14.10
C LEU A 196 14.75 0.23 14.39
N TYR A 197 14.18 0.15 15.60
CA TYR A 197 13.27 -0.93 16.00
C TYR A 197 11.95 -0.91 15.22
N SER A 198 11.56 0.25 14.68
CA SER A 198 10.38 0.33 13.81
C SER A 198 10.58 -0.34 12.45
N PHE A 199 11.83 -0.54 12.01
CA PHE A 199 12.15 -1.14 10.72
C PHE A 199 12.55 -2.62 10.83
N LEU A 200 13.21 -3.01 11.92
CA LEU A 200 13.93 -4.28 11.97
C LEU A 200 13.32 -5.28 12.94
N ASP A 201 13.62 -6.55 12.70
CA ASP A 201 13.23 -7.64 13.59
C ASP A 201 13.96 -7.61 14.94
N ILE A 202 13.51 -8.50 15.83
CA ILE A 202 14.03 -8.60 17.19
C ILE A 202 15.51 -8.98 17.26
N ARG A 203 16.07 -9.66 16.25
CA ARG A 203 17.47 -10.08 16.25
C ARG A 203 18.38 -8.88 16.04
N TYR A 204 18.02 -7.98 15.12
CA TYR A 204 18.73 -6.71 14.95
C TYR A 204 18.59 -5.82 16.17
N VAL A 205 17.41 -5.77 16.79
CA VAL A 205 17.19 -5.02 18.05
C VAL A 205 18.16 -5.49 19.13
N ILE A 206 18.26 -6.80 19.37
CA ILE A 206 19.18 -7.37 20.36
C ILE A 206 20.64 -7.02 20.00
N LEU A 207 21.00 -7.10 18.72
CA LEU A 207 22.35 -6.80 18.25
C LEU A 207 22.72 -5.33 18.48
N ILE A 208 21.79 -4.40 18.20
CA ILE A 208 21.96 -2.97 18.47
C ILE A 208 22.13 -2.73 19.97
N ASP A 209 21.20 -3.22 20.80
CA ASP A 209 21.24 -3.06 22.26
C ASP A 209 22.57 -3.51 22.85
N GLN A 210 23.06 -4.67 22.42
CA GLN A 210 24.32 -5.20 22.91
C GLN A 210 25.52 -4.37 22.41
N THR A 211 25.45 -3.85 21.19
CA THR A 211 26.52 -2.98 20.64
C THR A 211 26.58 -1.65 21.38
N ILE A 212 25.43 -1.07 21.73
CA ILE A 212 25.32 0.12 22.57
C ILE A 212 25.95 -0.13 23.94
N LYS A 213 25.56 -1.23 24.60
CA LYS A 213 26.13 -1.63 25.90
C LYS A 213 27.64 -1.75 25.82
N MET A 214 28.15 -2.41 24.78
CA MET A 214 29.59 -2.56 24.56
C MET A 214 30.28 -1.21 24.41
N ASN A 215 29.74 -0.29 23.60
CA ASN A 215 30.33 1.04 23.35
C ASN A 215 30.30 2.00 24.56
N ASN A 216 29.46 1.69 25.55
CA ASN A 216 29.33 2.41 26.81
C ASN A 216 30.16 1.79 27.95
N ILE A 217 30.97 0.75 27.67
CA ILE A 217 31.94 0.25 28.65
C ILE A 217 33.18 1.14 28.65
N ASP A 218 33.50 1.69 29.82
CA ASP A 218 34.59 2.66 30.00
C ASP A 218 35.84 2.08 30.68
N THR A 219 35.82 0.80 31.09
CA THR A 219 36.96 0.14 31.77
C THR A 219 37.38 -1.15 31.06
N LEU A 220 38.69 -1.39 31.01
CA LEU A 220 39.28 -2.58 30.38
C LEU A 220 38.73 -3.88 30.97
N ASP A 221 38.66 -3.98 32.30
CA ASP A 221 38.20 -5.20 32.99
C ASP A 221 36.76 -5.57 32.60
N ASN A 222 35.89 -4.57 32.44
CA ASN A 222 34.51 -4.79 32.03
C ASN A 222 34.41 -5.17 30.55
N ILE A 223 35.31 -4.66 29.68
CA ILE A 223 35.35 -5.06 28.26
C ILE A 223 35.81 -6.51 28.14
N ILE A 224 36.84 -6.90 28.88
CA ILE A 224 37.33 -8.29 28.91
C ILE A 224 36.22 -9.23 29.36
N HIS A 225 35.56 -8.93 30.49
CA HIS A 225 34.45 -9.74 30.99
C HIS A 225 33.28 -9.80 29.99
N PHE A 226 32.96 -8.70 29.32
CA PHE A 226 31.91 -8.69 28.30
C PHE A 226 32.28 -9.60 27.12
N LEU A 227 33.52 -9.53 26.63
CA LEU A 227 34.00 -10.33 25.51
C LEU A 227 34.04 -11.82 25.84
N GLU A 228 34.54 -12.20 27.01
CA GLU A 228 34.60 -13.60 27.45
C GLU A 228 33.22 -14.29 27.41
N ASP A 229 32.17 -13.56 27.78
CA ASP A 229 30.80 -14.08 27.83
C ASP A 229 30.05 -13.98 26.50
N LYS A 230 30.28 -12.92 25.71
CA LYS A 230 29.39 -12.52 24.61
C LYS A 230 30.03 -12.51 23.23
N GLU A 231 31.36 -12.55 23.11
CA GLU A 231 32.05 -12.43 21.82
C GLU A 231 31.59 -13.50 20.82
N LYS A 232 31.66 -14.78 21.21
CA LYS A 232 31.24 -15.89 20.32
C LYS A 232 29.76 -15.80 19.94
N ILE A 233 28.92 -15.32 20.84
CA ILE A 233 27.48 -15.15 20.59
C ILE A 233 27.30 -14.06 19.53
N PHE A 234 27.98 -12.94 19.67
CA PHE A 234 27.99 -11.84 18.69
C PHE A 234 28.46 -12.30 17.32
N GLU A 235 29.61 -12.97 17.24
CA GLU A 235 30.17 -13.42 15.97
C GLU A 235 29.23 -14.36 15.24
N ASN A 236 28.67 -15.34 15.97
CA ASN A 236 27.73 -16.28 15.41
C ASN A 236 26.45 -15.58 14.92
N GLU A 237 25.94 -14.60 15.67
CA GLU A 237 24.74 -13.86 15.29
C GLU A 237 24.97 -12.99 14.04
N ILE A 238 26.11 -12.27 13.98
CA ILE A 238 26.51 -11.48 12.80
C ILE A 238 26.65 -12.41 11.59
N LEU A 239 27.32 -13.55 11.73
CA LEU A 239 27.48 -14.52 10.64
C LEU A 239 26.14 -15.10 10.17
N ALA A 240 25.24 -15.41 11.11
CA ALA A 240 23.90 -15.90 10.80
C ALA A 240 23.07 -14.86 10.04
N LEU A 241 23.05 -13.61 10.50
CA LEU A 241 22.34 -12.52 9.83
C LEU A 241 22.93 -12.23 8.44
N LYS A 242 24.26 -12.20 8.29
CA LYS A 242 24.92 -12.06 6.98
C LYS A 242 24.55 -13.20 6.02
N LYS A 243 24.41 -14.43 6.52
CA LYS A 243 23.95 -15.57 5.73
C LYS A 243 22.49 -15.39 5.32
N ASP A 244 21.63 -14.96 6.25
CA ASP A 244 20.22 -14.75 5.98
C ASP A 244 19.98 -13.64 4.94
N ILE A 245 20.75 -12.54 4.96
CA ILE A 245 20.73 -11.50 3.92
C ILE A 245 21.08 -12.09 2.55
N LYS A 246 22.12 -12.94 2.46
CA LYS A 246 22.50 -13.61 1.21
C LYS A 246 21.40 -14.55 0.70
N GLU A 247 20.67 -15.17 1.63
CA GLU A 247 19.52 -16.04 1.35
C GLU A 247 18.22 -15.24 1.12
N LYS A 248 18.26 -13.89 1.16
CA LYS A 248 17.11 -12.99 1.02
C LYS A 248 15.97 -13.31 1.99
N LYS A 249 16.30 -13.68 3.22
CA LYS A 249 15.29 -13.82 4.27
C LYS A 249 14.80 -12.44 4.71
N ASN A 250 13.54 -12.39 5.11
CA ASN A 250 12.90 -11.17 5.57
C ASN A 250 13.22 -10.94 7.07
N HIS A 251 13.77 -9.77 7.40
CA HIS A 251 14.06 -9.34 8.77
C HIS A 251 13.32 -8.05 9.16
N ASN A 252 12.15 -7.86 8.56
CA ASN A 252 11.32 -6.69 8.81
C ASN A 252 10.68 -6.75 10.20
N SER A 253 10.48 -5.57 10.81
CA SER A 253 9.57 -5.43 11.95
C SER A 253 8.15 -5.90 11.56
N TYR A 254 7.33 -6.20 12.57
CA TYR A 254 5.95 -6.63 12.32
C TYR A 254 5.12 -5.60 11.52
N ASN A 255 5.26 -4.32 11.82
CA ASN A 255 4.55 -3.25 11.12
C ASN A 255 5.06 -3.09 9.69
N LEU A 256 6.39 -3.18 9.50
CA LEU A 256 6.99 -3.13 8.18
C LEU A 256 6.57 -4.34 7.32
N GLY A 257 6.50 -5.53 7.90
CA GLY A 257 6.01 -6.74 7.24
C GLY A 257 4.60 -6.54 6.67
N LYS A 258 3.67 -5.99 7.47
CA LYS A 258 2.32 -5.67 7.01
C LYS A 258 2.30 -4.68 5.84
N ILE A 259 3.16 -3.67 5.87
CA ILE A 259 3.27 -2.70 4.76
C ILE A 259 3.73 -3.42 3.49
N ILE A 260 4.79 -4.22 3.57
CA ILE A 260 5.30 -4.97 2.41
C ILE A 260 4.25 -5.93 1.85
N ASP A 261 3.55 -6.68 2.72
CA ASP A 261 2.48 -7.59 2.32
C ASP A 261 1.34 -6.85 1.61
N TYR A 262 0.95 -5.67 2.12
CA TYR A 262 -0.06 -4.82 1.48
C TYR A 262 0.39 -4.28 0.11
N LEU A 263 1.66 -3.92 -0.02
CA LEU A 263 2.25 -3.45 -1.28
C LEU A 263 2.42 -4.59 -2.29
N GLU A 264 2.49 -5.85 -1.83
CA GLU A 264 2.60 -7.03 -2.67
C GLU A 264 1.25 -7.56 -3.16
N GLY A 265 0.18 -7.34 -2.39
CA GLY A 265 -1.11 -8.06 -2.46
C GLY A 265 -1.89 -8.11 -3.77
N ASP A 266 -1.39 -7.55 -4.89
CA ASP A 266 -1.98 -7.70 -6.23
C ASP A 266 -0.96 -7.44 -7.38
N LEU A 267 0.35 -7.56 -7.14
CA LEU A 267 1.38 -7.41 -8.18
C LEU A 267 1.36 -8.56 -9.19
#